data_AF-A0A2N3BA05-F1
#
_entry.id   AF-A0A2N3BA05-F1
#
_cell.length_a   1.000
_cell.length_b   1.000
_cell.length_c   1.000
_cell.angle_alpha   90.00
_cell.angle_beta   90.00
_cell.angle_gamma   90.00
#
_symmetry.space_group_name_H-M   'P 1'
#
loop_
_entity.id
_entity.type
_entity.pdbx_description
1 polymer ?
#
loop_
_entity_poly.entity_id
_entity_poly.type
_entity_poly.pdbx_seq_one_letter_code
_entity_poly.pdbx_strand_id
1 'polypeptide(L)' 'MKSNYQENSITLIGAISMGTGVMIGAGIFALTGQIAELAGPWFPLSFVAGGIVTG' A
#
# COMPACT_ATOMS: atom_id res chain seq x y z
N MET A 1 16.88 -18.33 -20.22
CA MET A 1 16.06 -19.11 -19.27
C MET A 1 14.66 -18.52 -19.28
N LYS A 2 13.64 -19.24 -19.77
CA LYS A 2 12.25 -18.85 -19.55
C LYS A 2 11.88 -19.33 -18.14
N SER A 3 11.62 -18.40 -17.23
CA SER A 3 11.05 -18.74 -15.93
C SER A 3 9.70 -19.41 -16.17
N ASN A 4 9.50 -20.64 -15.68
CA ASN A 4 8.20 -21.29 -15.68
C ASN A 4 7.32 -20.57 -14.65
N TYR A 5 6.67 -19.50 -15.06
CA TYR A 5 5.68 -18.81 -14.24
C TYR A 5 4.52 -19.76 -13.96
N GLN A 6 4.30 -20.07 -12.68
CA GLN A 6 3.15 -20.83 -12.24
C GLN A 6 2.09 -19.85 -11.72
N GLU A 7 1.00 -19.78 -12.47
CA GLU A 7 -0.16 -18.95 -12.13
C GLU A 7 -0.75 -19.40 -10.78
N ASN A 8 -1.20 -18.46 -9.94
CA ASN A 8 -1.75 -18.71 -8.60
C ASN A 8 -0.81 -19.41 -7.60
N SER A 9 0.50 -19.37 -7.81
CA SER A 9 1.50 -19.94 -6.90
C SER A 9 1.76 -19.09 -5.63
N ILE A 10 1.11 -17.94 -5.49
CA ILE A 10 1.27 -17.07 -4.32
C ILE A 10 0.60 -17.69 -3.09
N THR A 11 1.39 -17.85 -2.02
CA THR A 11 0.88 -18.29 -0.71
C THR A 11 0.11 -17.16 -0.01
N LEU A 12 -0.75 -17.49 0.96
CA LEU A 12 -1.50 -16.48 1.72
C LEU A 12 -0.57 -15.41 2.36
N ILE A 13 0.55 -15.84 2.93
CA ILE A 13 1.57 -14.93 3.48
C ILE A 13 2.23 -14.11 2.37
N GLY A 14 2.46 -14.70 1.20
CA GLY A 14 2.95 -13.99 0.01
C GLY A 14 1.98 -12.91 -0.47
N ALA A 15 0.68 -13.20 -0.50
CA ALA A 15 -0.35 -12.24 -0.89
C ALA A 15 -0.46 -11.08 0.10
N ILE A 16 -0.47 -11.37 1.41
CA ILE A 16 -0.54 -10.36 2.47
C ILE A 16 0.71 -9.47 2.44
N SER A 17 1.89 -10.06 2.32
CA SER A 17 3.15 -9.30 2.26
C SER A 17 3.25 -8.46 0.98
N MET A 18 2.79 -8.98 -0.16
CA MET A 18 2.69 -8.23 -1.41
C MET A 18 1.76 -7.02 -1.26
N GLY A 19 0.54 -7.21 -0.75
CA GLY A 19 -0.42 -6.12 -0.56
C GLY A 19 0.07 -5.06 0.43
N THR A 20 0.56 -5.50 1.59
CA THR A 20 1.06 -4.59 2.64
C THR A 20 2.28 -3.81 2.17
N GLY A 21 3.24 -4.47 1.50
CA GLY A 21 4.43 -3.82 0.98
C GLY A 21 4.10 -2.74 -0.07
N VAL A 22 3.14 -3.01 -0.95
CA VAL A 22 2.69 -2.04 -1.97
C VAL A 22 1.98 -0.84 -1.32
N MET A 23 1.07 -1.06 -0.36
CA MET A 23 0.36 0.06 0.31
C MET A 23 1.31 0.95 1.11
N ILE A 24 2.31 0.38 1.79
CA ILE A 24 3.31 1.18 2.52
C ILE A 24 4.20 1.94 1.52
N GLY A 25 4.70 1.28 0.47
CA GLY A 25 5.55 1.92 -0.54
C GLY A 25 4.85 3.08 -1.26
N ALA A 26 3.63 2.86 -1.74
CA ALA A 26 2.86 3.88 -2.44
C ALA A 26 2.31 4.94 -1.49
N GLY A 27 1.63 4.54 -0.42
CA GLY A 27 0.95 5.47 0.49
C GLY A 27 1.90 6.24 1.39
N ILE A 28 2.83 5.55 2.05
CA ILE A 28 3.67 6.16 3.10
C ILE A 28 4.98 6.69 2.57
N PHE A 29 5.58 6.14 1.52
CA PHE A 29 6.86 6.65 1.01
C PHE A 29 6.71 7.55 -0.21
N ALA A 30 5.82 7.23 -1.15
CA ALA A 30 5.67 8.04 -2.35
C ALA A 30 4.76 9.26 -2.14
N LEU A 31 3.65 9.11 -1.41
CA LEU A 31 2.63 10.17 -1.31
C LEU A 31 2.76 11.06 -0.07
N THR A 32 3.42 10.60 0.99
CA THR A 32 3.46 11.29 2.28
C THR A 32 4.14 12.67 2.21
N GLY A 33 5.14 12.90 1.36
CA GLY A 33 5.78 14.21 1.23
C GLY A 33 4.80 15.31 0.81
N GLN A 34 4.19 15.16 -0.37
CA GLN A 34 3.25 16.16 -0.92
C GLN A 34 1.93 16.19 -0.14
N ILE A 35 1.45 15.03 0.32
CA ILE A 35 0.19 14.96 1.06
C ILE A 35 0.35 15.46 2.50
N ALA A 36 1.51 15.30 3.15
CA ALA A 36 1.74 15.88 4.47
C ALA A 36 1.78 17.41 4.43
N GLU A 37 2.30 18.01 3.36
CA GLU A 37 2.27 19.46 3.17
C GLU A 37 0.83 19.98 2.98
N LEU A 38 -0.01 19.25 2.23
CA LEU A 38 -1.40 19.61 1.99
C LEU A 38 -2.34 19.30 3.18
N ALA A 39 -2.13 18.19 3.88
CA ALA A 39 -2.98 17.74 4.99
C ALA A 39 -2.53 18.29 6.35
N GLY A 40 -1.27 18.72 6.49
CA GLY A 40 -0.72 19.25 7.72
C GLY A 40 -0.94 18.30 8.92
N PRO A 41 -1.39 18.80 10.09
CA PRO A 41 -1.64 17.99 11.28
C PRO A 41 -2.70 16.88 11.11
N TRP A 42 -3.57 17.01 10.09
CA TRP A 42 -4.67 16.07 9.84
C TRP A 42 -4.25 14.87 8.99
N PHE A 43 -2.98 14.78 8.61
CA PHE A 43 -2.43 13.70 7.80
C PHE A 43 -2.79 12.28 8.32
N PRO A 44 -2.71 11.95 9.63
CA PRO A 44 -3.10 10.62 10.10
C PRO A 44 -4.59 10.32 9.91
N LEU A 45 -5.46 11.34 10.06
CA LEU A 45 -6.89 11.19 9.86
C LEU A 45 -7.26 10.95 8.40
N SER A 46 -6.47 11.50 7.46
CA SER A 46 -6.67 11.24 6.03
C SER A 46 -6.46 9.77 5.66
N PHE A 47 -5.52 9.07 6.32
CA PHE A 47 -5.34 7.62 6.13
C PHE A 47 -6.47 6.80 6.71
N VAL A 48 -7.02 7.20 7.85
CA VAL A 48 -8.18 6.53 8.45
C VAL A 48 -9.40 6.68 7.53
N ALA A 49 -9.67 7.90 7.04
CA ALA A 49 -10.74 8.14 6.08
C ALA A 49 -10.53 7.36 4.77
N GLY A 50 -9.29 7.33 4.26
CA GLY A 50 -8.92 6.50 3.10
C GLY A 50 -9.21 5.03 3.34
N GLY A 51 -8.80 4.49 4.50
CA GLY A 51 -9.05 3.10 4.88
C GLY A 51 -10.54 2.75 4.95
N ILE A 52 -11.39 3.67 5.39
CA ILE A 52 -12.85 3.50 5.40
C ILE A 52 -13.44 3.45 3.98
N VAL A 53 -12.89 4.23 3.05
CA VAL A 53 -13.38 4.26 1.66
C VAL A 53 -12.90 3.04 0.87
N THR A 54 -11.70 2.54 1.16
CA THR A 54 -11.12 1.38 0.45
C THR A 54 -11.50 0.03 1.03
N GLY A 55 -11.89 -0.02 2.31
CA GLY A 55 -12.31 -1.23 3.01
C GLY A 55 -13.72 -1.66 2.62
#